data_AF-S4P7C0-F1
#
_entry.id   AF-S4P7C0-F1
#
_cell.length_a   1.000
_cell.length_b   1.000
_cell.length_c   1.000
_cell.angle_alpha   90.00
_cell.angle_beta   90.00
_cell.angle_gamma   90.00
#
_symmetry.space_group_name_H-M   'P 1'
#
loop_
_entity.id
_entity.type
_entity.pdbx_description
1 polymer ?
#
loop_
_entity_poly.entity_id
_entity_poly.type
_entity_poly.pdbx_seq_one_letter_code
_entity_poly.pdbx_strand_id
1 'polypeptide(L)'
;MDKFVKKTDKTEAKPKTPIDPAARKTQQDLADKMRKAEELMRQRKEEEKLKKKEKNARVMAFMKEWQKVKDDQELEDHKVIPKGTVVEVEGISHKHFGDFLSVLEFVQNFSEVLKVKDVFHNELDMETFRKALTTKENAWMFSELVQMFLTTIFSLQEDEAEEYNEKKGIQESVENEQIEGPASTSRAMELATKAGKWAQTYLG
;
A
#
# COMPACT_ATOMS: atom_id res chain seq x y z
N MET A 1 3.21 81.41 6.83
CA MET A 1 2.87 82.85 6.79
C MET A 1 1.73 82.99 5.81
N ASP A 2 0.50 83.11 6.28
CA ASP A 2 -0.23 84.38 6.49
C ASP A 2 -1.37 84.41 5.44
N LYS A 3 -2.62 84.25 5.87
CA LYS A 3 -3.58 85.28 6.32
C LYS A 3 -4.47 85.75 5.16
N PHE A 4 -5.77 85.49 5.35
CA PHE A 4 -6.92 86.33 5.04
C PHE A 4 -6.73 87.52 4.09
N VAL A 5 -7.54 87.53 3.03
CA VAL A 5 -8.19 88.77 2.55
C VAL A 5 -9.66 88.49 2.28
N LYS A 6 -10.52 88.99 3.18
CA LYS A 6 -11.91 89.34 2.89
C LYS A 6 -11.92 90.68 2.15
N LYS A 7 -12.65 90.77 1.05
CA LYS A 7 -13.31 92.02 0.62
C LYS A 7 -14.70 91.68 0.10
N THR A 8 -15.69 92.26 0.76
CA THR A 8 -17.06 92.44 0.31
C THR A 8 -17.09 93.53 -0.76
N ASP A 9 -17.89 93.35 -1.81
CA ASP A 9 -18.68 94.45 -2.33
C ASP A 9 -19.97 93.96 -3.01
N LYS A 10 -21.04 94.72 -2.77
CA LYS A 10 -22.42 94.50 -3.24
C LYS A 10 -22.60 95.12 -4.63
N THR A 11 -23.73 94.75 -5.25
CA THR A 11 -24.35 95.26 -6.49
C THR A 11 -23.77 94.62 -7.77
N GLU A 12 -24.55 94.02 -8.67
CA GLU A 12 -25.80 94.49 -9.26
C GLU A 12 -26.75 93.34 -9.63
N ALA A 13 -28.05 93.61 -9.53
CA ALA A 13 -29.11 92.74 -10.03
C ALA A 13 -29.05 92.67 -11.58
N LYS A 14 -28.87 91.46 -12.12
CA LYS A 14 -29.06 91.16 -13.55
C LYS A 14 -30.27 90.22 -13.75
N PRO A 15 -31.00 90.39 -14.87
CA PRO A 15 -32.41 90.05 -14.98
C PRO A 15 -32.63 88.55 -15.11
N LYS A 16 -33.74 88.06 -14.53
CA LYS A 16 -34.29 86.73 -14.80
C LYS A 16 -34.68 86.65 -16.27
N THR A 17 -33.80 86.11 -17.09
CA THR A 17 -34.10 85.67 -18.45
C THR A 17 -34.87 84.33 -18.38
N PRO A 18 -35.86 84.11 -19.25
CA PRO A 18 -36.67 82.90 -19.22
C PRO A 18 -35.78 81.72 -19.58
N ILE A 19 -35.76 80.71 -18.71
CA ILE A 19 -35.01 79.49 -18.97
C ILE A 19 -35.77 78.72 -20.06
N ASP A 20 -35.20 78.69 -21.26
CA ASP A 20 -35.73 77.94 -22.39
C ASP A 20 -35.81 76.44 -22.04
N PRO A 21 -36.99 75.81 -22.10
CA PRO A 21 -37.18 74.41 -21.73
C PRO A 21 -36.44 73.42 -22.65
N ALA A 22 -35.97 73.88 -23.82
CA ALA A 22 -35.20 73.09 -24.78
C ALA A 22 -33.74 72.86 -24.36
N ALA A 23 -33.04 73.86 -23.80
CA ALA A 23 -31.64 73.72 -23.38
C ALA A 23 -31.48 72.83 -22.13
N ARG A 24 -32.48 72.84 -21.24
CA ARG A 24 -32.56 71.91 -20.11
C ARG A 24 -32.76 70.46 -20.57
N LYS A 25 -33.61 70.21 -21.58
CA LYS A 25 -33.80 68.87 -22.15
C LYS A 25 -32.52 68.30 -22.76
N THR A 26 -31.75 69.10 -23.50
CA THR A 26 -30.49 68.63 -24.13
C THR A 26 -29.40 68.31 -23.10
N GLN A 27 -29.29 69.09 -22.02
CA GLN A 27 -28.37 68.78 -20.92
C GLN A 27 -28.80 67.55 -20.12
N GLN A 28 -30.10 67.34 -19.96
CA GLN A 28 -30.67 66.19 -19.26
C GLN A 28 -30.48 64.89 -20.07
N ASP A 29 -30.66 64.93 -21.39
CA ASP A 29 -30.38 63.80 -22.29
C ASP A 29 -28.89 63.43 -22.34
N LEU A 30 -27.98 64.41 -22.27
CA LEU A 30 -26.55 64.16 -22.24
C LEU A 30 -26.12 63.52 -20.92
N ALA A 31 -26.69 63.98 -19.80
CA ALA A 31 -26.48 63.38 -18.48
C ALA A 31 -27.04 61.95 -18.40
N ASP A 32 -28.22 61.69 -18.97
CA ASP A 32 -28.81 60.35 -19.02
C ASP A 32 -28.02 59.39 -19.92
N LYS A 33 -27.46 59.87 -21.03
CA LYS A 33 -26.53 59.08 -21.88
C LYS A 33 -25.22 58.75 -21.16
N MET A 34 -24.64 59.71 -20.43
CA MET A 34 -23.45 59.46 -19.61
C MET A 34 -23.72 58.45 -18.49
N ARG A 35 -24.88 58.55 -17.82
CA ARG A 35 -25.27 57.61 -16.76
C ARG A 35 -25.46 56.19 -17.30
N LYS A 36 -26.08 56.04 -18.47
CA LYS A 36 -26.22 54.73 -19.15
C LYS A 36 -24.87 54.15 -19.59
N ALA A 37 -23.95 54.98 -20.08
CA ALA A 37 -22.61 54.55 -20.47
C ALA A 37 -21.77 54.10 -19.26
N GLU A 38 -21.89 54.80 -18.13
CA GLU A 38 -21.27 54.42 -16.86
C GLU A 38 -21.82 53.10 -16.32
N GLU A 39 -23.14 52.91 -16.38
CA GLU A 39 -23.80 51.64 -16.01
C GLU A 39 -23.34 50.46 -16.88
N LEU A 40 -23.21 50.67 -18.20
CA LEU A 40 -22.75 49.64 -19.12
C LEU A 40 -21.28 49.27 -18.88
N MET A 41 -20.43 50.26 -18.58
CA MET A 41 -19.03 50.03 -18.21
C MET A 41 -18.91 49.30 -16.86
N ARG A 42 -19.78 49.63 -15.90
CA ARG A 42 -19.84 48.93 -14.61
C ARG A 42 -20.27 47.48 -14.80
N GLN A 43 -21.30 47.22 -15.60
CA GLN A 43 -21.74 45.87 -15.94
C GLN A 43 -20.63 45.05 -16.62
N ARG A 44 -19.94 45.60 -17.63
CA ARG A 44 -18.83 44.88 -18.28
C ARG A 44 -17.70 44.54 -17.32
N LYS A 45 -17.35 45.47 -16.42
CA LYS A 45 -16.31 45.24 -15.41
C LYS A 45 -16.74 44.20 -14.37
N GLU A 46 -18.01 44.17 -14.00
CA GLU A 46 -18.60 43.16 -13.12
C GLU A 46 -18.61 41.78 -13.79
N GLU A 47 -19.01 41.68 -15.06
CA GLU A 47 -18.98 40.43 -15.84
C GLU A 47 -17.56 39.89 -16.02
N GLU A 48 -16.59 40.74 -16.32
CA GLU A 48 -15.19 40.33 -16.49
C GLU A 48 -14.58 39.83 -15.17
N LYS A 49 -14.91 40.51 -14.06
CA LYS A 49 -14.53 40.08 -12.70
C LYS A 49 -15.18 38.75 -12.35
N LEU A 50 -16.43 38.52 -12.74
CA LEU A 50 -17.14 37.26 -12.52
C LEU A 50 -16.50 36.12 -13.32
N LYS A 51 -16.21 36.33 -14.61
CA LYS A 51 -15.50 35.36 -15.47
C LYS A 51 -14.13 35.00 -14.91
N LYS A 52 -13.37 35.98 -14.40
CA LYS A 52 -12.05 35.72 -13.79
C LYS A 52 -12.18 34.91 -12.49
N LYS A 53 -13.17 35.21 -11.66
CA LYS A 53 -13.46 34.42 -10.44
C LYS A 53 -13.86 32.99 -10.78
N GLU A 54 -14.70 32.79 -11.79
CA GLU A 54 -15.14 31.45 -12.21
C GLU A 54 -13.96 30.62 -12.73
N LYS A 55 -13.12 31.19 -13.59
CA LYS A 55 -11.89 30.53 -14.08
C LYS A 55 -10.97 30.13 -12.94
N ASN A 56 -10.72 31.05 -12.00
CA ASN A 56 -9.90 30.76 -10.82
C ASN A 56 -10.52 29.67 -9.94
N ALA A 57 -11.85 29.69 -9.73
CA ALA A 57 -12.55 28.68 -8.95
C ALA A 57 -12.44 27.29 -9.60
N ARG A 58 -12.56 27.22 -10.94
CA ARG A 58 -12.41 25.97 -11.69
C ARG A 58 -11.00 25.39 -11.58
N VAL A 59 -9.97 26.24 -11.71
CA VAL A 59 -8.58 25.82 -11.54
C VAL A 59 -8.32 25.35 -10.11
N MET A 60 -8.81 26.08 -9.10
CA MET A 60 -8.68 25.66 -7.69
C MET A 60 -9.39 24.34 -7.39
N ALA A 61 -10.58 24.11 -7.96
CA ALA A 61 -11.29 22.84 -7.82
C ALA A 61 -10.51 21.67 -8.43
N PHE A 62 -9.96 21.86 -9.63
CA PHE A 62 -9.11 20.87 -10.28
C PHE A 62 -7.85 20.58 -9.45
N MET A 63 -7.19 21.62 -8.94
CA MET A 63 -5.99 21.46 -8.12
C MET A 63 -6.27 20.74 -6.80
N LYS A 64 -7.43 21.01 -6.18
CA LYS A 64 -7.86 20.34 -4.96
C LYS A 64 -8.13 18.84 -5.20
N GLU A 65 -8.75 18.50 -6.32
CA GLU A 65 -8.99 17.10 -6.70
C GLU A 65 -7.69 16.38 -7.03
N TRP A 66 -6.74 17.07 -7.68
CA TRP A 66 -5.42 16.54 -7.99
C TRP A 66 -4.55 16.29 -6.76
N GLN A 67 -4.67 17.16 -5.74
CA GLN A 67 -3.93 17.05 -4.47
C GLN A 67 -4.58 16.11 -3.46
N LYS A 68 -5.77 15.59 -3.75
CA LYS A 68 -6.46 14.67 -2.86
C LYS A 68 -5.64 13.38 -2.78
N VAL A 69 -5.44 12.86 -1.56
CA VAL A 69 -4.89 11.53 -1.36
C VAL A 69 -5.90 10.54 -1.94
N LYS A 70 -5.46 9.77 -2.94
CA LYS A 70 -6.24 8.76 -3.65
C LYS A 70 -5.66 7.39 -3.38
N ASP A 71 -6.51 6.38 -3.44
CA ASP A 71 -6.04 4.99 -3.40
C ASP A 71 -5.28 4.65 -4.68
N ASP A 72 -4.35 3.69 -4.59
CA ASP A 72 -3.48 3.31 -5.70
C ASP A 72 -4.29 2.98 -6.96
N GLN A 73 -5.44 2.32 -6.81
CA GLN A 73 -6.34 1.97 -7.92
C GLN A 73 -7.03 3.15 -8.61
N GLU A 74 -7.11 4.32 -7.95
CA GLU A 74 -7.75 5.53 -8.48
C GLU A 74 -6.76 6.46 -9.21
N LEU A 75 -5.48 6.08 -9.26
CA LEU A 75 -4.45 6.82 -9.96
C LEU A 75 -4.53 6.55 -11.48
N GLU A 76 -4.41 7.60 -12.27
CA GLU A 76 -4.51 7.54 -13.74
C GLU A 76 -3.14 7.35 -14.43
N ASP A 77 -2.04 7.28 -13.66
CA ASP A 77 -0.66 7.21 -14.14
C ASP A 77 -0.07 5.80 -14.12
N HIS A 78 -0.93 4.77 -13.97
CA HIS A 78 -0.51 3.38 -13.99
C HIS A 78 0.26 3.05 -15.27
N LYS A 79 1.42 2.43 -15.10
CA LYS A 79 2.20 1.89 -16.20
C LYS A 79 1.85 0.43 -16.39
N VAL A 80 1.90 -0.02 -17.64
CA VAL A 80 1.75 -1.44 -17.95
C VAL A 80 2.88 -2.20 -17.25
N ILE A 81 2.50 -3.23 -16.49
CA ILE A 81 3.46 -4.14 -15.84
C ILE A 81 4.35 -4.73 -16.94
N PRO A 82 5.68 -4.66 -16.81
CA PRO A 82 6.58 -5.26 -17.80
C PRO A 82 6.28 -6.75 -17.91
N LYS A 83 6.35 -7.28 -19.14
CA LYS A 83 6.21 -8.74 -19.33
C LYS A 83 7.33 -9.43 -18.58
N GLY A 84 6.96 -10.37 -17.70
CA GLY A 84 7.94 -11.16 -16.97
C GLY A 84 8.81 -11.98 -17.91
N THR A 85 10.11 -12.00 -17.65
CA THR A 85 11.04 -12.91 -18.32
C THR A 85 10.86 -14.30 -17.73
N VAL A 86 10.66 -15.29 -18.59
CA VAL A 86 10.55 -16.68 -18.16
C VAL A 86 11.92 -17.14 -17.65
N VAL A 87 11.96 -17.63 -16.42
CA VAL A 87 13.17 -18.22 -15.83
C VAL A 87 13.20 -19.70 -16.18
N GLU A 88 14.14 -20.09 -17.03
CA GLU A 88 14.34 -21.49 -17.39
C GLU A 88 15.47 -22.08 -16.54
N VAL A 89 15.15 -23.12 -15.79
CA VAL A 89 16.13 -23.90 -15.03
C VAL A 89 16.31 -25.25 -15.71
N GLU A 90 17.51 -25.49 -16.21
CA GLU A 90 17.82 -26.71 -16.95
C GLU A 90 17.50 -27.98 -16.12
N GLY A 91 16.73 -28.89 -16.71
CA GLY A 91 16.34 -30.16 -16.09
C GLY A 91 15.15 -30.08 -15.12
N ILE A 92 14.65 -28.88 -14.80
CA ILE A 92 13.47 -28.67 -13.96
C ILE A 92 12.30 -28.17 -14.81
N SER A 93 11.21 -28.93 -14.83
CA SER A 93 9.98 -28.51 -15.52
C SER A 93 9.37 -27.29 -14.83
N HIS A 94 8.80 -26.36 -15.60
CA HIS A 94 8.17 -25.13 -15.06
C HIS A 94 7.05 -25.44 -14.05
N LYS A 95 6.38 -26.59 -14.17
CA LYS A 95 5.38 -27.05 -13.21
C LYS A 95 5.96 -27.26 -11.80
N HIS A 96 7.23 -27.65 -11.70
CA HIS A 96 7.92 -27.98 -10.46
C HIS A 96 8.90 -26.90 -10.00
N PHE A 97 8.99 -25.78 -10.73
CA PHE A 97 9.90 -24.69 -10.36
C PHE A 97 9.55 -24.09 -9.00
N GLY A 98 8.25 -23.96 -8.69
CA GLY A 98 7.78 -23.55 -7.37
C GLY A 98 8.24 -24.52 -6.28
N ASP A 99 7.95 -25.82 -6.44
CA ASP A 99 8.36 -26.87 -5.48
C ASP A 99 9.89 -26.85 -5.25
N PHE A 100 10.65 -26.72 -6.33
CA PHE A 100 12.11 -26.62 -6.30
C PHE A 100 12.58 -25.43 -5.45
N LEU A 101 12.02 -24.24 -5.67
CA LEU A 101 12.36 -23.07 -4.86
C LEU A 101 11.89 -23.20 -3.42
N SER A 102 10.72 -23.78 -3.17
CA SER A 102 10.17 -23.97 -1.82
C SER A 102 11.07 -24.85 -0.97
N VAL A 103 11.61 -25.94 -1.52
CA VAL A 103 12.56 -26.79 -0.77
C VAL A 103 13.87 -26.05 -0.52
N LEU A 104 14.39 -25.34 -1.53
CA LEU A 104 15.63 -24.56 -1.39
C LEU A 104 15.50 -23.46 -0.32
N GLU A 105 14.40 -22.71 -0.35
CA GLU A 105 14.08 -21.67 0.62
C GLU A 105 13.88 -22.26 2.02
N PHE A 106 13.20 -23.41 2.14
CA PHE A 106 13.04 -24.11 3.41
C PHE A 106 14.39 -24.47 4.03
N VAL A 107 15.30 -25.06 3.25
CA VAL A 107 16.64 -25.42 3.73
C VAL A 107 17.42 -24.18 4.18
N GLN A 108 17.30 -23.06 3.46
CA GLN A 108 17.96 -21.82 3.83
C GLN A 108 17.40 -21.22 5.12
N ASN A 109 16.07 -21.11 5.22
CA ASN A 109 15.38 -20.49 6.34
C ASN A 109 15.52 -21.29 7.64
N PHE A 110 15.61 -22.62 7.55
CA PHE A 110 15.79 -23.52 8.70
C PHE A 110 17.21 -24.07 8.81
N SER A 111 18.20 -23.36 8.23
CA SER A 111 19.58 -23.84 8.13
C SER A 111 20.23 -24.19 9.47
N GLU A 112 19.90 -23.45 10.54
CA GLU A 112 20.36 -23.72 11.90
C GLU A 112 19.73 -24.99 12.48
N VAL A 113 18.41 -25.15 12.35
CA VAL A 113 17.66 -26.32 12.85
C VAL A 113 18.07 -27.59 12.11
N LEU A 114 18.27 -27.47 10.80
CA LEU A 114 18.69 -28.56 9.92
C LEU A 114 20.20 -28.85 10.01
N LYS A 115 20.98 -27.99 10.67
CA LYS A 115 22.44 -28.09 10.76
C LYS A 115 23.10 -28.23 9.39
N VAL A 116 22.66 -27.43 8.42
CA VAL A 116 23.06 -27.53 6.99
C VAL A 116 24.58 -27.52 6.81
N LYS A 117 25.30 -26.73 7.61
CA LYS A 117 26.76 -26.64 7.58
C LYS A 117 27.46 -27.94 7.98
N ASP A 118 26.85 -28.76 8.83
CA ASP A 118 27.42 -30.04 9.25
C ASP A 118 27.31 -31.09 8.14
N VAL A 119 26.28 -30.97 7.30
CA VAL A 119 26.00 -31.91 6.20
C VAL A 119 26.75 -31.51 4.94
N PHE A 120 26.60 -30.26 4.50
CA PHE A 120 27.10 -29.80 3.21
C PHE A 120 28.40 -29.00 3.30
N HIS A 121 28.93 -28.75 4.50
CA HIS A 121 30.10 -27.90 4.81
C HIS A 121 29.92 -26.41 4.44
N ASN A 122 29.08 -26.13 3.44
CA ASN A 122 28.64 -24.82 2.95
C ASN A 122 27.11 -24.78 2.88
N GLU A 123 26.55 -23.71 2.33
CA GLU A 123 25.11 -23.59 2.06
C GLU A 123 24.69 -24.43 0.84
N LEU A 124 23.41 -24.79 0.78
CA LEU A 124 22.84 -25.51 -0.36
C LEU A 124 22.52 -24.51 -1.48
N ASP A 125 23.40 -24.40 -2.46
CA ASP A 125 23.18 -23.53 -3.61
C ASP A 125 22.16 -24.09 -4.61
N MET A 126 21.49 -23.19 -5.34
CA MET A 126 20.52 -23.53 -6.39
C MET A 126 21.07 -24.51 -7.43
N GLU A 127 22.29 -24.29 -7.91
CA GLU A 127 22.92 -25.14 -8.93
C GLU A 127 23.25 -26.54 -8.39
N THR A 128 23.70 -26.59 -7.14
CA THR A 128 24.02 -27.84 -6.45
C THR A 128 22.77 -28.67 -6.21
N PHE A 129 21.69 -28.03 -5.75
CA PHE A 129 20.40 -28.68 -5.55
C PHE A 129 19.77 -29.13 -6.88
N ARG A 130 19.83 -28.30 -7.93
CA ARG A 130 19.38 -28.66 -9.28
C ARG A 130 20.09 -29.92 -9.77
N LYS A 131 21.42 -29.97 -9.65
CA LYS A 131 22.22 -31.15 -10.02
C LYS A 131 21.84 -32.37 -9.19
N ALA A 132 21.68 -32.23 -7.87
CA ALA A 132 21.26 -33.34 -7.00
C ALA A 132 19.97 -34.02 -7.47
N LEU A 133 19.03 -33.26 -8.05
CA LEU A 133 17.76 -33.78 -8.57
C LEU A 133 17.82 -34.31 -10.01
N THR A 134 18.75 -33.82 -10.83
CA THR A 134 18.73 -34.04 -12.29
C THR A 134 19.89 -34.88 -12.81
N THR A 135 21.05 -34.87 -12.13
CA THR A 135 22.25 -35.60 -12.53
C THR A 135 22.53 -36.79 -11.61
N LYS A 136 22.81 -37.94 -12.21
CA LYS A 136 23.16 -39.17 -11.45
C LYS A 136 24.47 -39.03 -10.67
N GLU A 137 25.41 -38.25 -11.18
CA GLU A 137 26.72 -38.00 -10.55
C GLU A 137 26.59 -37.27 -9.21
N ASN A 138 25.51 -36.51 -9.02
CA ASN A 138 25.23 -35.76 -7.80
C ASN A 138 24.10 -36.37 -6.96
N ALA A 139 23.63 -37.58 -7.28
CA ALA A 139 22.54 -38.23 -6.56
C ALA A 139 22.85 -38.44 -5.07
N TRP A 140 24.13 -38.53 -4.70
CA TRP A 140 24.57 -38.59 -3.31
C TRP A 140 24.14 -37.35 -2.50
N MET A 141 24.13 -36.16 -3.11
CA MET A 141 23.68 -34.92 -2.45
C MET A 141 22.19 -34.97 -2.12
N PHE A 142 21.39 -35.61 -2.97
CA PHE A 142 19.97 -35.82 -2.69
C PHE A 142 19.79 -36.79 -1.52
N SER A 143 20.59 -37.86 -1.46
CA SER A 143 20.59 -38.77 -0.31
C SER A 143 20.97 -38.06 1.00
N GLU A 144 22.02 -37.24 1.00
CA GLU A 144 22.42 -36.42 2.15
C GLU A 144 21.30 -35.46 2.57
N LEU A 145 20.61 -34.85 1.62
CA LEU A 145 19.46 -33.96 1.89
C LEU A 145 18.31 -34.71 2.59
N VAL A 146 17.94 -35.89 2.08
CA VAL A 146 16.89 -36.72 2.69
C VAL A 146 17.32 -37.19 4.08
N GLN A 147 18.57 -37.61 4.24
CA GLN A 147 19.12 -38.04 5.52
C GLN A 147 19.14 -36.90 6.54
N MET A 148 19.52 -35.68 6.14
CA MET A 148 19.46 -34.48 6.97
C MET A 148 18.03 -34.25 7.48
N PHE A 149 17.03 -34.25 6.59
CA PHE A 149 15.64 -34.06 7.00
C PHE A 149 15.17 -35.13 7.98
N LEU A 150 15.45 -36.41 7.71
CA LEU A 150 15.05 -37.50 8.60
C LEU A 150 15.76 -37.40 9.96
N THR A 151 17.05 -37.08 9.96
CA THR A 151 17.83 -36.91 11.20
C THR A 151 17.25 -35.79 12.05
N THR A 152 16.94 -34.64 11.46
CA THR A 152 16.32 -33.53 12.17
C THR A 152 14.92 -33.90 12.67
N ILE A 153 14.09 -34.57 11.85
CA ILE A 153 12.76 -35.01 12.28
C ILE A 153 12.84 -35.93 13.50
N PHE A 154 13.72 -36.95 13.47
CA PHE A 154 13.85 -37.87 14.59
C PHE A 154 14.43 -37.20 15.84
N SER A 155 15.41 -36.30 15.68
CA SER A 155 15.94 -35.51 16.80
C SER A 155 14.84 -34.67 17.46
N LEU A 156 14.02 -33.97 16.66
CA LEU A 156 12.92 -33.15 17.20
C LEU A 156 11.82 -34.01 17.85
N GLN A 157 11.56 -35.20 17.32
CA GLN A 157 10.62 -36.15 17.93
C GLN A 157 11.14 -36.70 19.26
N GLU A 158 12.46 -36.91 19.39
CA GLU A 158 13.10 -37.31 20.64
C GLU A 158 13.01 -36.18 21.68
N ASP A 159 13.35 -34.95 21.31
CA ASP A 159 13.21 -33.76 22.17
C ASP A 159 11.76 -33.57 22.66
N GLU A 160 10.77 -33.70 21.76
CA GLU A 160 9.34 -33.64 22.10
C GLU A 160 8.94 -34.76 23.06
N ALA A 161 9.45 -35.97 22.82
CA ALA A 161 9.20 -37.15 23.65
C ALA A 161 9.78 -37.02 25.06
N GLU A 162 10.94 -36.40 25.20
CA GLU A 162 11.57 -36.06 26.48
C GLU A 162 10.75 -35.00 27.22
N GLU A 163 10.40 -33.89 26.55
CA GLU A 163 9.58 -32.82 27.14
C GLU A 163 8.21 -33.35 27.60
N TYR A 164 7.58 -34.24 26.83
CA TYR A 164 6.35 -34.91 27.20
C TYR A 164 6.52 -35.76 28.47
N ASN A 165 7.61 -36.54 28.56
CA ASN A 165 7.89 -37.40 29.71
C ASN A 165 8.18 -36.57 30.97
N GLU A 166 8.95 -35.48 30.85
CA GLU A 166 9.22 -34.55 31.95
C GLU A 166 7.93 -33.91 32.48
N LYS A 167 7.05 -33.47 31.58
CA LYS A 167 5.75 -32.87 31.93
C LYS A 167 4.78 -33.86 32.58
N LYS A 168 4.85 -35.15 32.23
CA LYS A 168 3.95 -36.21 32.75
C LYS A 168 4.55 -37.07 33.86
N GLY A 169 5.75 -36.74 34.34
CA GLY A 169 6.35 -37.32 35.55
C GLY A 169 5.50 -37.14 36.83
N ILE A 170 4.32 -36.50 36.76
CA ILE A 170 3.32 -36.41 37.82
C ILE A 170 1.89 -36.48 37.25
N GLN A 171 1.55 -37.45 36.40
CA GLN A 171 0.15 -37.93 36.22
C GLN A 171 0.09 -39.07 35.21
N GLU A 172 0.36 -40.28 35.69
CA GLU A 172 -0.06 -41.52 35.06
C GLU A 172 -1.56 -41.74 35.28
N SER A 173 -2.41 -40.76 34.93
CA SER A 173 -3.86 -40.95 34.91
C SER A 173 -4.30 -41.20 33.48
N VAL A 174 -4.50 -42.48 33.20
CA VAL A 174 -5.17 -43.03 32.01
C VAL A 174 -6.64 -42.59 32.05
N GLU A 175 -6.92 -41.33 31.74
CA GLU A 175 -8.27 -40.90 31.42
C GLU A 175 -8.44 -40.94 29.90
N ASN A 176 -9.10 -42.03 29.49
CA ASN A 176 -9.51 -42.31 28.13
C ASN A 176 -10.75 -41.46 27.82
N GLU A 177 -10.60 -40.13 27.83
CA GLU A 177 -11.68 -39.24 27.39
C GLU A 177 -11.86 -39.45 25.87
N GLN A 178 -13.03 -39.94 25.48
CA GLN A 178 -13.49 -39.93 24.10
C GLN A 178 -13.72 -38.46 23.70
N ILE A 179 -13.04 -37.99 22.64
CA ILE A 179 -13.12 -36.59 22.23
C ILE A 179 -13.79 -36.49 20.86
N GLU A 180 -15.02 -35.97 20.85
CA GLU A 180 -15.66 -35.39 19.68
C GLU A 180 -15.24 -33.92 19.54
N GLY A 181 -14.43 -33.59 18.51
CA GLY A 181 -14.03 -32.21 18.18
C GLY A 181 -12.64 -32.11 17.51
N PRO A 182 -12.31 -30.99 16.85
CA PRO A 182 -10.98 -30.79 16.27
C PRO A 182 -9.94 -30.68 17.39
N ALA A 183 -8.94 -31.56 17.37
CA ALA A 183 -7.87 -31.57 18.37
C ALA A 183 -7.07 -30.27 18.32
N SER A 184 -6.77 -29.69 19.49
CA SER A 184 -5.81 -28.59 19.59
C SER A 184 -4.40 -29.07 19.17
N THR A 185 -3.55 -28.14 18.72
CA THR A 185 -2.17 -28.47 18.28
C THR A 185 -1.38 -29.22 19.35
N SER A 186 -1.49 -28.79 20.61
CA SER A 186 -0.87 -29.48 21.74
C SER A 186 -1.40 -30.91 21.91
N ARG A 187 -2.71 -31.14 21.77
CA ARG A 187 -3.29 -32.49 21.88
C ARG A 187 -2.87 -33.39 20.72
N ALA A 188 -2.80 -32.85 19.50
CA ALA A 188 -2.31 -33.58 18.33
C ALA A 188 -0.86 -34.02 18.52
N MET A 189 -0.02 -33.14 19.07
CA MET A 189 1.38 -33.41 19.45
C MET A 189 1.47 -34.56 20.47
N GLU A 190 0.68 -34.51 21.55
CA GLU A 190 0.64 -35.60 22.55
C GLU A 190 0.23 -36.96 21.95
N LEU A 191 -0.79 -36.98 21.09
CA LEU A 191 -1.27 -38.21 20.46
C LEU A 191 -0.26 -38.77 19.46
N ALA A 192 0.40 -37.90 18.68
CA ALA A 192 1.46 -38.28 17.76
C ALA A 192 2.66 -38.88 18.51
N THR A 193 3.11 -38.24 19.60
CA THR A 193 4.17 -38.77 20.47
C THR A 193 3.81 -40.14 21.05
N LYS A 194 2.57 -40.32 21.54
CA LYS A 194 2.08 -41.64 22.01
C LYS A 194 2.09 -42.69 20.89
N ALA A 195 1.64 -42.34 19.69
CA ALA A 195 1.61 -43.24 18.55
C ALA A 195 3.02 -43.64 18.09
N GLY A 196 3.97 -42.70 18.06
CA GLY A 196 5.37 -42.97 17.71
C GLY A 196 6.04 -43.98 18.65
N LYS A 197 5.78 -43.87 19.96
CA LYS A 197 6.30 -44.80 20.98
C LYS A 197 5.55 -46.14 21.04
N TRP A 198 4.43 -46.29 20.33
CA TRP A 198 3.56 -47.46 20.45
C TRP A 198 4.29 -48.77 20.08
N ALA A 199 4.98 -48.78 18.94
CA ALA A 199 5.70 -49.97 18.49
C ALA A 199 6.80 -50.38 19.49
N GLN A 200 7.59 -49.44 19.99
CA GLN A 200 8.63 -49.72 21.01
C GLN A 200 8.02 -50.22 22.33
N THR A 201 6.85 -49.69 22.72
CA THR A 201 6.20 -50.06 23.98
C THR A 201 5.57 -51.46 23.93
N TYR A 202 5.01 -51.85 22.79
CA TYR A 202 4.17 -53.07 22.69
C TYR A 202 4.75 -54.18 21.80
N LEU A 203 5.67 -53.87 20.90
CA LEU A 203 6.22 -54.84 19.93
C LEU A 203 7.70 -55.21 20.17
N GLY A 204 8.43 -54.45 20.99
CA GLY A 204 9.84 -54.71 21.33
C GLY A 204 10.81 -54.06 20.35
#